data_AF-A0A2A9UU18-F1
#
_entry.id   AF-A0A2A9UU18-F1
#
_cell.length_a   1.000
_cell.length_b   1.000
_cell.length_c   1.000
_cell.angle_alpha   90.00
_cell.angle_beta   90.00
_cell.angle_gamma   90.00
#
_symmetry.space_group_name_H-M   'P 1'
#
loop_
_entity.id
_entity.type
_entity.pdbx_description
1 polymer ?
#
loop_
_entity_poly.entity_id
_entity_poly.type
_entity_poly.pdbx_seq_one_letter_code
_entity_poly.pdbx_strand_id
1 'polypeptide(L)'
;MKYVTLLLQVGVLYVFSLAGTWIQEIFHLSMPGSLIGMLMLFLLLFTRILPLKWFEVGAEKLIVFFTVISNSFDNRINEIRIFSFK
;
A
#
# COMPACT_ATOMS: atom_id res chain seq x y z
N MET A 1 10.32 18.85 -6.77
CA MET A 1 9.67 18.66 -5.45
C MET A 1 9.10 17.26 -5.21
N LYS A 2 8.41 16.60 -6.16
CA LYS A 2 7.82 15.24 -6.00
C LYS A 2 8.80 14.15 -5.54
N TYR A 3 10.05 14.19 -5.99
CA TYR A 3 11.08 13.20 -5.62
C TYR A 3 11.55 13.30 -4.16
N VAL A 4 11.56 14.50 -3.59
CA VAL A 4 11.96 14.72 -2.18
C VAL A 4 10.93 14.09 -1.24
N THR A 5 9.64 14.27 -1.57
CA THR A 5 8.53 13.65 -0.86
C THR A 5 8.61 12.13 -0.90
N LEU A 6 8.99 11.55 -2.05
CA LEU A 6 9.14 10.09 -2.23
C LEU A 6 10.33 9.54 -1.43
N LEU A 7 11.48 10.22 -1.46
CA LEU A 7 12.66 9.86 -0.64
C LEU A 7 12.33 9.89 0.86
N LEU A 8 11.58 10.90 1.31
CA LEU A 8 11.13 11.00 2.69
C LEU A 8 10.17 9.87 3.05
N GLN A 9 9.23 9.55 2.15
CA GLN A 9 8.29 8.42 2.27
C GLN A 9 9.02 7.09 2.48
N VAL A 10 9.99 6.80 1.62
CA VAL A 10 10.77 5.56 1.68
C VAL A 10 11.67 5.54 2.92
N GLY A 11 12.29 6.68 3.26
CA GLY A 11 13.10 6.80 4.47
C GLY A 11 12.31 6.52 5.75
N VAL A 12 11.09 7.05 5.85
CA VAL A 12 10.20 6.80 6.99
C VAL A 12 9.84 5.30 7.08
N LEU A 13 9.48 4.67 5.97
CA LEU A 13 9.20 3.22 5.94
C LEU A 13 10.40 2.37 6.36
N TYR A 14 11.61 2.77 5.94
CA TYR A 14 12.84 2.09 6.30
C TYR A 14 13.12 2.17 7.81
N VAL A 15 12.90 3.35 8.42
CA VAL A 15 13.02 3.53 9.88
C VAL A 15 12.03 2.64 10.63
N PHE A 16 10.78 2.54 10.16
CA PHE A 16 9.80 1.63 10.78
C PHE A 16 10.18 0.16 10.65
N SER A 17 10.74 -0.25 9.51
CA SER A 17 11.23 -1.62 9.36
C SER A 17 12.37 -1.93 10.32
N LEU A 18 13.32 -0.99 10.48
CA LEU A 18 14.43 -1.11 11.43
C LEU A 18 13.94 -1.20 12.88
N ALA A 19 13.01 -0.32 13.26
CA ALA A 19 12.37 -0.36 14.57
C ALA A 19 11.61 -1.68 14.80
N GLY A 20 10.89 -2.17 13.78
CA GLY A 20 10.19 -3.46 13.83
C GLY A 20 11.15 -4.64 14.04
N THR A 21 12.31 -4.63 13.38
CA THR A 21 13.36 -5.65 13.57
C THR A 21 13.97 -5.57 14.97
N TRP A 22 14.26 -4.37 15.49
CA TRP A 22 14.76 -4.21 16.87
C TRP A 22 13.76 -4.73 17.90
N ILE A 23 12.47 -4.42 17.72
CA ILE A 23 11.40 -4.93 18.59
C ILE A 23 11.27 -6.45 18.46
N GLN A 24 11.40 -6.99 17.24
CA GLN A 24 11.38 -8.43 16.99
C GLN A 24 12.50 -9.14 17.77
N GLU A 25 13.71 -8.61 17.75
CA GLU A 25 14.87 -9.16 18.45
C GLU A 25 14.68 -9.13 19.97
N ILE A 26 14.14 -8.05 20.52
CA ILE A 26 13.88 -7.92 21.97
C ILE A 26 12.79 -8.90 22.43
N PHE A 27 11.72 -9.07 21.64
CA PHE A 27 10.59 -9.93 22.00
C PHE A 27 10.74 -11.40 21.57
N HIS A 28 11.81 -11.77 20.86
CA HIS A 28 12.02 -13.10 20.29
C HIS A 28 10.80 -13.65 19.52
N LEU A 29 10.07 -12.77 18.83
CA LEU A 29 8.90 -13.16 18.05
C LEU A 29 9.34 -13.88 16.76
N SER A 30 8.80 -15.07 16.50
CA SER A 30 8.99 -15.82 15.24
C SER A 30 8.39 -15.13 14.00
N MET A 31 7.82 -13.94 14.16
CA MET A 31 7.23 -13.15 13.10
C MET A 31 8.29 -12.22 12.48
N PRO A 32 8.29 -12.04 11.15
CA PRO A 32 9.21 -11.11 10.49
C PRO A 32 8.98 -9.67 10.97
N GLY A 33 10.06 -8.94 11.25
CA GLY A 33 10.02 -7.57 11.79
C GLY A 33 9.28 -6.56 10.91
N SER A 34 9.13 -6.84 9.61
CA SER A 34 8.31 -6.03 8.70
C SER A 34 6.82 -6.04 9.07
N LEU A 35 6.30 -7.14 9.62
CA LEU A 35 4.91 -7.27 10.07
C LEU A 35 4.68 -6.44 11.34
N ILE A 36 5.66 -6.42 12.24
CA ILE A 36 5.68 -5.56 13.44
C ILE A 36 5.76 -4.07 13.02
N GLY A 37 6.63 -3.74 12.07
CA GLY A 37 6.73 -2.39 11.50
C GLY A 37 5.41 -1.92 10.89
N MET A 38 4.68 -2.81 10.22
CA MET A 38 3.35 -2.52 9.66
C MET A 38 2.31 -2.26 10.76
N LEU A 39 2.28 -3.05 11.83
CA LEU A 39 1.41 -2.82 12.99
C LEU A 39 1.71 -1.48 13.66
N MET A 40 2.99 -1.14 13.81
CA MET A 40 3.43 0.13 14.39
C MET A 40 2.99 1.32 13.53
N LEU A 41 3.12 1.22 12.21
CA LEU A 41 2.59 2.19 11.24
C LEU A 41 1.08 2.35 11.37
N PHE A 42 0.35 1.25 11.56
CA PHE A 42 -1.10 1.27 11.76
C PHE A 42 -1.49 2.04 13.03
N LEU A 43 -0.79 1.81 14.15
CA LEU A 43 -0.96 2.55 15.40
C LEU A 43 -0.63 4.05 15.25
N LEU A 44 0.40 4.40 14.48
CA LEU A 44 0.76 5.78 14.20
C LEU A 44 -0.25 6.50 13.29
N LEU A 45 -0.84 5.76 12.35
CA LEU A 45 -1.92 6.26 11.52
C LEU A 45 -3.19 6.48 12.36
N PHE A 46 -3.47 5.56 13.29
CA PHE A 46 -4.58 5.69 14.24
C PHE A 46 -4.43 6.91 15.15
N THR A 47 -3.21 7.21 15.61
CA THR A 47 -2.90 8.41 16.40
C THR A 47 -2.80 9.70 15.58
N ARG A 48 -3.09 9.64 14.26
CA ARG A 48 -3.01 10.77 13.30
C ARG A 48 -1.65 11.48 13.26
N ILE A 49 -0.59 10.84 13.77
CA ILE A 49 0.78 11.39 13.74
C ILE A 49 1.30 11.43 12.30
N LEU A 50 0.89 10.45 11.49
CA LEU A 50 1.19 10.42 10.05
C LEU A 50 0.10 11.14 9.25
N PRO A 51 0.48 12.00 8.27
CA PRO A 51 -0.48 12.71 7.44
C PRO A 51 -1.26 11.72 6.57
N LEU A 52 -2.51 11.43 6.94
CA LEU A 52 -3.43 10.54 6.19
C LEU A 52 -3.51 10.89 4.70
N LYS A 53 -3.37 12.18 4.38
CA LYS A 53 -3.38 12.73 3.02
C LYS A 53 -2.39 12.05 2.08
N TRP A 54 -1.31 11.48 2.60
CA TRP A 54 -0.32 10.72 1.81
C TRP A 54 -0.86 9.35 1.38
N PHE A 55 -1.61 8.71 2.27
CA PHE A 55 -2.26 7.42 2.02
C PHE A 55 -3.52 7.57 1.17
N GLU A 56 -4.30 8.65 1.35
CA GLU A 56 -5.48 8.95 0.53
C GLU A 56 -5.14 9.03 -0.96
N VAL A 57 -4.08 9.77 -1.32
CA VAL A 57 -3.63 9.90 -2.73
C VAL A 57 -3.17 8.55 -3.30
N GLY A 58 -2.56 7.70 -2.47
CA GLY A 58 -2.19 6.34 -2.87
C GLY A 58 -3.41 5.45 -3.09
N ALA A 59 -4.36 5.48 -2.15
CA ALA A 59 -5.58 4.68 -2.19
C ALA A 59 -6.49 5.08 -3.37
N GLU A 60 -6.69 6.38 -3.62
CA GLU A 60 -7.45 6.87 -4.78
C GLU A 60 -6.87 6.34 -6.08
N LYS A 61 -5.53 6.37 -6.24
CA LYS A 61 -4.87 5.84 -7.43
C LYS A 61 -5.04 4.33 -7.59
N LEU A 62 -4.97 3.59 -6.48
CA LEU A 62 -5.19 2.14 -6.49
C LEU A 62 -6.64 1.79 -6.87
N ILE A 63 -7.62 2.53 -6.35
CA ILE A 63 -9.02 2.36 -6.71
C ILE A 63 -9.23 2.64 -8.20
N VAL A 64 -8.70 3.76 -8.72
CA VAL A 64 -8.77 4.09 -10.14
C VAL A 64 -8.14 3.00 -11.00
N PHE A 65 -6.96 2.50 -10.61
CA PHE A 65 -6.29 1.41 -11.32
C PHE A 65 -7.14 0.14 -11.36
N PHE A 66 -7.70 -0.26 -10.22
CA PHE A 66 -8.60 -1.41 -10.13
C PHE A 66 -9.84 -1.23 -11.00
N THR A 67 -10.48 -0.06 -10.96
CA THR A 67 -11.64 0.26 -11.80
C THR A 67 -11.30 0.23 -13.29
N VAL A 68 -10.17 0.80 -13.70
CA VAL A 68 -9.71 0.78 -15.10
C VAL A 68 -9.49 -0.65 -15.59
N ILE A 69 -8.84 -1.48 -14.78
CA ILE A 69 -8.66 -2.90 -15.10
C ILE A 69 -10.01 -3.60 -15.19
N SER A 70 -10.88 -3.45 -14.20
CA SER A 70 -12.22 -4.05 -14.18
C SER A 70 -13.01 -3.71 -15.45
N ASN A 71 -13.04 -2.44 -15.84
CA ASN A 71 -13.72 -1.98 -17.06
C ASN A 71 -13.07 -2.54 -18.34
N SER A 72 -11.73 -2.68 -18.35
CA SER A 72 -11.00 -3.26 -19.49
C SER A 72 -11.31 -4.76 -19.65
N PHE A 73 -11.48 -5.48 -18.54
CA PHE A 73 -11.89 -6.88 -18.57
C PHE A 73 -13.33 -7.02 -19.10
N ASP A 74 -14.26 -6.20 -18.63
CA ASP A 74 -15.66 -6.21 -19.09
C ASP A 74 -15.78 -5.96 -20.59
N ASN A 75 -15.03 -4.98 -21.12
CA ASN A 75 -15.00 -4.69 -22.56
C ASN A 75 -14.54 -5.90 -23.40
N ARG A 76 -13.51 -6.63 -22.93
CA ARG A 76 -13.02 -7.83 -23.62
C ARG A 76 -14.02 -8.99 -23.58
N ILE A 77 -14.77 -9.14 -22.49
CA ILE A 77 -15.84 -10.15 -22.40
C ILE A 77 -16.98 -9.84 -23.36
N ASN A 78 -17.34 -8.56 -23.53
CA ASN A 78 -18.35 -8.14 -24.48
C ASN A 78 -17.92 -8.39 -25.94
N GLU A 79 -16.66 -8.13 -26.30
CA GLU A 79 -16.14 -8.49 -27.63
C GLU A 79 -16.21 -10.00 -27.92
N ILE A 80 -15.84 -10.85 -26.96
CA ILE A 80 -15.90 -12.31 -27.11
C ILE A 80 -17.35 -12.78 -27.26
N ARG A 81 -18.30 -12.22 -26.49
CA ARG A 81 -19.73 -12.54 -26.64
C ARG A 81 -20.25 -12.19 -28.03
N ILE A 82 -19.87 -11.04 -28.58
CA ILE A 82 -20.33 -10.59 -29.91
C ILE A 82 -19.80 -11.52 -31.01
N PHE A 83 -18.56 -12.00 -30.91
CA PHE A 83 -17.99 -12.98 -31.86
C PHE A 83 -18.60 -14.38 -31.73
N SER A 84 -19.01 -14.78 -30.51
CA SER A 84 -19.61 -16.10 -30.29
C SER A 84 -21.08 -16.22 -30.76
N PHE A 85 -21.76 -15.09 -31.01
CA PHE A 85 -23.16 -15.03 -31.44
C PHE A 85 -23.33 -14.60 -32.91
N LYS A 86 -22.23 -14.48 -33.67
CA LYS A 86 -22.21 -14.23 -35.11
C LYS A 86 -21.71 -15.46 -35.85
#